data_AF-A0A845ZIM0-F1
#
_entry.id   AF-A0A845ZIM0-F1
#
_cell.length_a   1.000
_cell.length_b   1.000
_cell.length_c   1.000
_cell.angle_alpha   90.00
_cell.angle_beta   90.00
_cell.angle_gamma   90.00
#
_symmetry.space_group_name_H-M   'P 1'
#
loop_
_entity.id
_entity.type
_entity.pdbx_description
1 polymer ?
#
loop_
_entity_poly.entity_id
_entity_poly.type
_entity_poly.pdbx_seq_one_letter_code
_entity_poly.pdbx_strand_id
1 'polypeptide(L)'
;MQFQEKPEGDGAWINGGFFVLEPSAIDYVSDDSMPWERDPLENLAKEEQLTVYKHDGFWRPMDTLRDKNQLEEMWDAGKAPWRVW
;
A
#
# COMPACT_ATOMS: atom_id res chain seq x y z
N MET A 1 -0.27 13.84 -11.52
CA MET A 1 -1.05 13.21 -10.43
C MET A 1 -0.42 13.63 -9.10
N GLN A 2 -1.16 13.81 -8.00
CA GLN A 2 -0.56 14.14 -6.70
C GLN A 2 -0.68 12.92 -5.78
N PHE A 3 0.46 12.38 -5.32
CA PHE A 3 0.50 11.27 -4.36
C PHE A 3 0.49 11.82 -2.94
N GLN A 4 -0.31 11.20 -2.07
CA GLN A 4 -0.35 11.51 -0.63
C GLN A 4 -0.58 10.21 0.14
N GLU A 5 0.38 9.84 0.98
CA GLU A 5 0.27 8.69 1.87
C GLU A 5 -0.71 9.01 3.01
N LYS A 6 -1.73 8.16 3.20
CA LYS A 6 -2.75 8.22 4.27
C LYS A 6 -3.38 9.61 4.47
N PRO A 7 -4.19 10.11 3.52
CA PRO A 7 -4.93 11.37 3.70
C PRO A 7 -5.88 11.28 4.92
N GLU A 8 -5.96 12.36 5.70
CA GLU A 8 -6.91 12.47 6.82
C GLU A 8 -8.35 12.62 6.28
N GLY A 9 -9.21 11.60 6.37
CA GLY A 9 -10.63 11.73 6.00
C GLY A 9 -11.42 10.46 5.60
N ASP A 10 -12.72 10.68 5.34
CA ASP A 10 -13.82 9.71 5.15
C ASP A 10 -13.79 8.92 3.81
N GLY A 11 -12.88 7.96 3.67
CA GLY A 11 -12.98 6.94 2.60
C GLY A 11 -12.27 7.28 1.28
N ALA A 12 -11.20 8.07 1.35
CA ALA A 12 -10.28 8.22 0.22
C ALA A 12 -9.50 6.92 -0.03
N TRP A 13 -9.16 6.66 -1.31
CA TRP A 13 -8.24 5.60 -1.68
C TRP A 13 -6.89 5.81 -1.00
N ILE A 14 -6.34 4.74 -0.44
CA ILE A 14 -5.01 4.73 0.19
C ILE A 14 -4.05 3.86 -0.61
N ASN A 15 -2.76 4.03 -0.33
CA ASN A 15 -1.75 3.11 -0.81
C ASN A 15 -1.87 1.77 -0.09
N GLY A 16 -2.12 0.70 -0.85
CA GLY A 16 -2.27 -0.66 -0.33
C GLY A 16 -0.96 -1.45 -0.26
N GLY A 17 0.16 -0.89 -0.74
CA GLY A 17 1.50 -1.49 -0.67
C GLY A 17 1.85 -2.52 -1.74
N PHE A 18 0.91 -2.90 -2.62
CA PHE A 18 1.14 -3.87 -3.69
C PHE A 18 1.56 -3.16 -4.98
N PHE A 19 2.87 -3.02 -5.18
CA PHE A 19 3.44 -2.34 -6.35
C PHE A 19 3.84 -3.32 -7.46
N VAL A 20 3.73 -2.85 -8.70
CA VAL A 20 4.40 -3.42 -9.87
C VAL A 20 5.34 -2.33 -10.37
N LEU A 21 6.64 -2.60 -10.36
CA LEU A 21 7.69 -1.62 -10.63
C LEU A 21 8.59 -2.09 -11.76
N GLU A 22 8.95 -1.17 -12.64
CA GLU A 22 10.12 -1.35 -13.51
C GLU A 22 11.39 -1.25 -12.65
N PRO A 23 12.48 -2.00 -12.96
CA PRO A 23 13.71 -1.97 -12.17
C PRO A 23 14.31 -0.57 -12.00
N SER A 24 14.14 0.33 -12.98
CA SER A 24 14.59 1.72 -12.92
C SER A 24 13.93 2.54 -11.82
N ALA A 25 12.84 2.07 -11.21
CA ALA A 25 12.25 2.72 -10.04
C ALA A 25 13.21 2.79 -8.84
N ILE A 26 14.21 1.90 -8.78
CA ILE A 26 15.25 1.89 -7.74
C ILE A 26 16.15 3.13 -7.85
N ASP A 27 16.30 3.71 -9.04
CA ASP A 27 17.15 4.90 -9.25
C ASP A 27 16.62 6.15 -8.50
N TYR A 28 15.37 6.11 -8.03
CA TYR A 28 14.77 7.16 -7.20
C TYR A 28 15.09 7.00 -5.69
N VAL A 29 15.72 5.90 -5.27
CA VAL A 29 16.10 5.64 -3.88
C VAL A 29 17.57 6.02 -3.70
N SER A 30 17.85 7.09 -2.96
CA SER A 30 19.22 7.60 -2.78
C SER A 30 20.08 6.74 -1.88
N ASP A 31 19.51 6.26 -0.77
CA ASP A 31 20.19 5.54 0.31
C ASP A 31 19.19 4.86 1.24
N ASP A 32 19.69 4.08 2.20
CA ASP A 32 18.90 3.27 3.14
C ASP A 32 17.99 4.10 4.06
N SER A 33 18.24 5.40 4.23
CA SER A 33 17.40 6.27 5.05
C SER A 33 16.20 6.83 4.31
N MET A 34 16.14 6.66 2.98
CA MET A 34 15.10 7.18 2.11
C MET A 34 13.84 6.32 2.17
N PRO A 35 12.71 6.81 2.75
CA PRO A 35 11.47 6.08 2.72
C PRO A 35 10.89 6.06 1.30
N TRP A 36 10.51 4.87 0.83
CA TRP A 36 9.91 4.67 -0.49
C TRP A 36 8.69 5.57 -0.72
N GLU A 37 7.85 5.72 0.30
CA GLU A 37 6.58 6.45 0.25
C GLU A 37 6.72 7.97 0.26
N ARG A 38 7.95 8.50 0.26
CA ARG A 38 8.26 9.93 0.22
C ARG A 38 8.77 10.31 -1.17
N ASP A 39 9.99 10.81 -1.24
CA ASP A 39 10.60 11.35 -2.45
C ASP A 39 10.48 10.40 -3.66
N PRO A 40 10.67 9.06 -3.54
CA PRO A 40 10.54 8.19 -4.70
C PRO A 40 9.13 8.21 -5.32
N LEU A 41 8.09 7.92 -4.54
CA LEU A 41 6.71 7.95 -5.06
C LEU A 41 6.24 9.36 -5.43
N GLU A 42 6.65 10.39 -4.69
CA GLU A 42 6.34 11.77 -5.03
C GLU A 42 6.96 12.20 -6.37
N ASN A 43 8.21 11.82 -6.63
CA ASN A 43 8.91 12.14 -7.88
C ASN A 43 8.31 11.36 -9.05
N LEU A 44 8.05 10.05 -8.87
CA LEU A 44 7.34 9.26 -9.88
C LEU A 44 5.96 9.85 -10.21
N ALA A 45 5.22 10.36 -9.22
CA ALA A 45 3.94 11.02 -9.44
C ALA A 45 4.06 12.37 -10.18
N LYS A 46 5.09 13.16 -9.85
CA LYS A 46 5.41 14.43 -10.53
C LYS A 46 5.83 14.21 -11.99
N GLU A 47 6.56 13.13 -12.26
CA GLU A 47 7.06 12.75 -13.58
C GLU A 47 6.07 11.90 -14.40
N GLU A 48 4.83 11.76 -13.92
CA GLU A 48 3.77 10.97 -14.58
C GLU A 48 4.13 9.49 -14.79
N GLN A 49 5.08 8.97 -14.01
CA GLN A 49 5.51 7.57 -13.98
C GLN A 49 4.74 6.73 -12.93
N LEU A 50 3.82 7.34 -12.18
CA LEU A 50 2.97 6.64 -11.21
C LEU A 50 1.54 6.48 -11.75
N THR A 51 1.06 5.24 -11.80
CA THR A 51 -0.34 4.90 -12.09
C THR A 51 -0.94 4.12 -10.92
N VAL A 52 -2.26 4.19 -10.76
CA VAL A 52 -2.99 3.54 -9.65
C VAL A 52 -3.89 2.43 -10.18
N TYR A 53 -3.78 1.25 -9.57
CA TYR A 53 -4.76 0.18 -9.67
C TYR A 53 -5.72 0.27 -8.47
N LYS A 54 -7.03 0.36 -8.73
CA LYS A 54 -8.06 0.39 -7.69
C LYS A 54 -8.47 -1.03 -7.33
N HIS A 55 -8.28 -1.41 -6.08
CA HIS A 55 -8.69 -2.71 -5.55
C HIS A 55 -9.94 -2.56 -4.68
N ASP A 56 -11.10 -2.93 -5.22
CA ASP A 56 -12.38 -2.88 -4.51
C ASP A 56 -12.63 -4.11 -3.59
N GLY A 57 -11.68 -5.06 -3.58
CA GLY A 57 -11.78 -6.29 -2.79
C GLY A 57 -11.36 -6.13 -1.33
N PHE A 58 -11.23 -7.26 -0.63
CA PHE A 58 -10.74 -7.25 0.75
C PHE A 58 -9.28 -6.76 0.80
N TRP A 59 -9.03 -5.78 1.67
CA TRP A 59 -7.70 -5.34 2.07
C TRP A 59 -7.72 -4.90 3.54
N ARG A 60 -6.74 -5.35 4.33
CA ARG A 60 -6.55 -4.98 5.74
C ARG A 60 -5.06 -5.00 6.09
N PRO A 61 -4.52 -3.96 6.75
CA PRO A 61 -3.18 -4.00 7.34
C PRO A 61 -3.25 -4.66 8.74
N MET A 62 -2.09 -4.91 9.32
CA MET A 62 -1.96 -5.38 10.70
C MET A 62 -1.00 -4.45 11.47
N ASP A 63 -1.50 -3.28 11.86
CA ASP A 63 -0.70 -2.25 12.52
C ASP A 63 -0.82 -2.33 14.05
N THR A 64 -1.95 -2.87 14.55
CA THR A 64 -2.27 -2.96 15.97
C THR A 64 -2.59 -4.39 16.41
N LEU A 65 -2.54 -4.63 17.73
CA LEU A 65 -2.98 -5.90 18.31
C LEU A 65 -4.45 -6.21 17.98
N ARG A 66 -5.28 -5.17 17.84
CA ARG A 66 -6.68 -5.33 17.45
C ARG A 66 -6.79 -5.87 16.03
N ASP A 67 -6.00 -5.35 15.09
CA ASP A 67 -6.00 -5.83 13.69
C ASP A 67 -5.57 -7.30 13.64
N LYS A 68 -4.54 -7.66 14.41
CA LYS A 68 -4.10 -9.05 14.54
C LYS A 68 -5.24 -9.97 14.98
N ASN A 69 -5.91 -9.64 16.09
CA ASN A 69 -6.99 -10.46 16.62
C ASN A 69 -8.15 -10.62 15.61
N GLN A 70 -8.45 -9.57 14.85
CA GLN A 70 -9.48 -9.62 13.81
C GLN A 70 -9.09 -10.51 12.64
N LEU A 71 -7.82 -10.44 12.19
CA LEU A 71 -7.31 -11.29 11.13
C LEU A 71 -7.24 -12.77 11.56
N GLU A 72 -6.83 -13.04 12.80
CA GLU A 72 -6.83 -14.38 13.38
C GLU A 72 -8.25 -14.96 13.49
N GLU A 73 -9.24 -14.18 13.93
CA GLU A 73 -10.63 -14.63 13.98
C GLU A 73 -11.16 -15.04 12.59
N MET A 74 -10.88 -14.24 11.56
CA MET A 74 -11.25 -14.58 10.17
C MET A 74 -10.59 -15.87 9.70
N TRP A 75 -9.33 -16.08 10.09
CA TRP A 75 -8.56 -17.27 9.76
C TRP A 75 -9.14 -18.52 10.40
N ASP A 76 -9.34 -18.50 11.72
CA ASP A 76 -9.84 -19.63 12.51
C ASP A 76 -11.27 -19.99 12.13
N ALA A 77 -12.08 -19.00 11.74
CA ALA A 77 -13.42 -19.21 11.21
C ALA A 77 -13.44 -19.80 9.78
N GLY A 78 -12.29 -19.95 9.12
CA GLY A 78 -12.20 -20.40 7.72
C GLY A 78 -12.76 -19.38 6.72
N LYS A 79 -12.82 -18.10 7.09
CA LYS A 79 -13.41 -17.00 6.30
C LYS A 79 -12.41 -15.96 5.82
N ALA A 80 -11.11 -16.24 5.94
CA ALA A 80 -10.03 -15.35 5.50
C ALA A 80 -10.09 -15.10 3.98
N PRO A 81 -10.48 -13.91 3.49
CA PRO A 81 -10.65 -13.67 2.04
C PRO A 81 -9.31 -13.65 1.27
N TRP A 82 -8.20 -13.45 1.97
CA TRP A 82 -6.86 -13.50 1.40
C TRP A 82 -6.33 -14.93 1.21
N ARG A 83 -7.03 -15.95 1.73
CA ARG A 83 -6.66 -17.36 1.58
C ARG A 83 -7.26 -17.93 0.29
N VAL A 84 -6.47 -17.94 -0.78
CA VAL A 84 -6.88 -18.33 -2.15
C VAL A 84 -6.08 -19.51 -2.73
N TRP A 85 -5.37 -20.24 -1.89
CA TRP A 85 -4.60 -21.44 -2.26
C TRP A 85 -5.28 -22.73 -1.81
#